data_AF-A0A6L4ZC55-F1
#
_entry.id   AF-A0A6L4ZC55-F1
#
_cell.length_a   1.000
_cell.length_b   1.000
_cell.length_c   1.000
_cell.angle_alpha   90.00
_cell.angle_beta   90.00
_cell.angle_gamma   90.00
#
_symmetry.space_group_name_H-M   'P 1'
#
loop_
_entity.id
_entity.type
_entity.pdbx_description
1 polymer ?
#
loop_
_entity_poly.entity_id
_entity_poly.type
_entity_poly.pdbx_seq_one_letter_code
_entity_poly.pdbx_strand_id
1 'polypeptide(L)'
;MNYKQQILEKINTNAEVVGIIGLGYVGLPLAVNFAEAGIKVIGFDKSEVKVTKINSGENYIKDIRDAVLREVVDRVKLEATTDFTRMKECDALIICVPTPLDKFRKPDMSYIEAACVAIGQNMKPGTFISLESTTYPTTTEDYMLPIIVENINHNPNFENVVTLSEVEGTSSNLPPMGGQRGAFWLAYSPEHNLSHKKHTQGNWRHEPKRA
;
A
#
# COMPACT_ATOMS: atom_id res chain seq x y z
N MET A 1 2.80 17.66 17.14
CA MET A 1 1.68 16.83 16.61
C MET A 1 2.29 15.55 16.11
N ASN A 2 1.83 14.38 16.57
CA ASN A 2 2.38 13.12 16.05
C ASN A 2 1.85 12.87 14.63
N TYR A 3 2.54 12.04 13.85
CA TYR A 3 2.14 11.77 12.46
C TYR A 3 0.71 11.23 12.33
N LYS A 4 0.22 10.44 13.30
CA LYS A 4 -1.17 9.97 13.34
C LYS A 4 -2.16 11.13 13.35
N GLN A 5 -1.91 12.16 14.15
CA GLN A 5 -2.76 13.35 14.18
C GLN A 5 -2.69 14.14 12.87
N GLN A 6 -1.49 14.26 12.28
CA GLN A 6 -1.30 14.96 11.00
C GLN A 6 -2.08 14.29 9.86
N ILE A 7 -2.01 12.96 9.74
CA ILE A 7 -2.73 12.25 8.67
C ILE A 7 -4.26 12.32 8.88
N LEU A 8 -4.73 12.20 10.12
CA LEU A 8 -6.16 12.31 10.43
C LEU A 8 -6.71 13.71 10.12
N GLU A 9 -5.94 14.76 10.39
CA GLU A 9 -6.31 16.13 10.02
C GLU A 9 -6.41 16.31 8.49
N LYS A 10 -5.45 15.75 7.74
CA LYS A 10 -5.48 15.77 6.28
C LYS A 10 -6.72 15.04 5.74
N ILE A 11 -7.00 13.83 6.23
CA ILE A 11 -8.19 13.05 5.85
C ILE A 11 -9.48 13.82 6.13
N ASN A 12 -9.58 14.45 7.31
CA ASN A 12 -10.77 15.24 7.67
C ASN A 12 -10.96 16.49 6.79
N THR A 13 -9.89 16.97 6.14
CA THR A 13 -9.90 18.16 5.28
C THR A 13 -9.75 17.83 3.79
N ASN A 14 -9.70 16.53 3.43
CA ASN A 14 -9.46 16.04 2.07
C ASN A 14 -8.19 16.63 1.42
N ALA A 15 -7.14 16.74 2.24
CA ALA A 15 -5.84 17.33 1.90
C ALA A 15 -4.71 16.28 1.81
N GLU A 16 -5.04 15.00 2.01
CA GLU A 16 -4.14 13.88 1.86
C GLU A 16 -3.80 13.62 0.39
N VAL A 17 -2.59 13.08 0.18
CA VAL A 17 -2.14 12.62 -1.13
C VAL A 17 -1.95 11.10 -1.09
N VAL A 18 -2.66 10.37 -1.95
CA VAL A 18 -2.55 8.92 -2.05
C VAL A 18 -1.71 8.55 -3.25
N GLY A 19 -0.69 7.74 -3.05
CA GLY A 19 0.11 7.14 -4.12
C GLY A 19 -0.34 5.72 -4.41
N ILE A 20 -0.56 5.38 -5.68
CA ILE A 20 -0.93 4.01 -6.11
C ILE A 20 0.20 3.44 -6.96
N ILE A 21 0.76 2.30 -6.57
CA ILE A 21 1.92 1.69 -7.22
C ILE A 21 1.45 0.49 -8.05
N GLY A 22 1.62 0.59 -9.37
CA GLY A 22 1.13 -0.37 -10.36
C GLY A 22 -0.23 0.05 -10.90
N LEU A 23 -0.26 0.64 -12.11
CA LEU A 23 -1.48 1.15 -12.75
C LEU A 23 -2.05 0.11 -13.71
N GLY A 24 -2.21 -1.10 -13.18
CA GLY A 24 -2.81 -2.23 -13.87
C GLY A 24 -4.32 -2.30 -13.65
N TYR A 25 -4.85 -3.51 -13.78
CA TYR A 25 -6.26 -3.83 -13.62
C TYR A 25 -6.83 -3.50 -12.23
N VAL A 26 -6.03 -3.57 -11.17
CA VAL A 26 -6.46 -3.22 -9.80
C VAL A 26 -6.14 -1.76 -9.48
N GLY A 27 -4.90 -1.33 -9.72
CA GLY A 27 -4.43 -0.03 -9.26
C GLY A 27 -5.06 1.16 -10.02
N LEU A 28 -5.30 1.08 -11.32
CA LEU A 28 -5.91 2.21 -12.03
C LEU A 28 -7.37 2.46 -11.61
N PRO A 29 -8.26 1.45 -11.51
CA PRO A 29 -9.59 1.66 -10.95
C PRO A 29 -9.56 2.20 -9.51
N LEU A 30 -8.64 1.71 -8.66
CA LEU A 30 -8.47 2.23 -7.30
C LEU A 30 -8.07 3.71 -7.30
N ALA A 31 -7.11 4.08 -8.15
CA ALA A 31 -6.67 5.47 -8.32
C ALA A 31 -7.82 6.39 -8.76
N VAL A 32 -8.63 5.93 -9.73
CA VAL A 32 -9.82 6.65 -10.19
C VAL A 32 -10.85 6.82 -9.08
N ASN A 33 -11.13 5.78 -8.30
CA ASN A 33 -12.10 5.86 -7.20
C ASN A 33 -11.69 6.89 -6.12
N PHE A 34 -10.41 6.93 -5.74
CA PHE A 34 -9.90 7.96 -4.83
C PHE A 34 -10.05 9.36 -5.43
N ALA A 35 -9.71 9.52 -6.71
CA ALA A 35 -9.80 10.80 -7.39
C ALA A 35 -11.26 11.29 -7.58
N GLU A 36 -12.21 10.38 -7.83
CA GLU A 36 -13.66 10.68 -7.85
C GLU A 36 -14.16 11.16 -6.49
N ALA A 37 -13.61 10.62 -5.40
CA ALA A 37 -13.87 11.11 -4.03
C ALA A 37 -13.21 12.47 -3.72
N GLY A 38 -12.51 13.07 -4.70
CA GLY A 38 -11.87 14.38 -4.58
C GLY A 38 -10.48 14.34 -3.95
N ILE A 39 -9.93 13.16 -3.69
CA ILE A 39 -8.60 12.98 -3.10
C ILE A 39 -7.54 13.16 -4.18
N LYS A 40 -6.39 13.77 -3.84
CA LYS A 40 -5.27 13.88 -4.80
C LYS A 40 -4.55 12.54 -4.90
N VAL A 41 -4.40 12.05 -6.12
CA VAL A 41 -3.78 10.76 -6.41
C VAL A 41 -2.57 10.91 -7.33
N ILE A 42 -1.46 10.28 -6.95
CA ILE A 42 -0.28 10.10 -7.80
C ILE A 42 -0.14 8.61 -8.13
N GLY A 43 -0.35 8.24 -9.38
CA GLY A 43 -0.13 6.89 -9.87
C GLY A 43 1.32 6.66 -10.27
N PHE A 44 1.92 5.57 -9.83
CA PHE A 44 3.28 5.16 -10.17
C PHE A 44 3.25 3.89 -11.01
N ASP A 45 3.79 3.92 -12.23
CA ASP A 45 4.00 2.73 -13.06
C ASP A 45 5.35 2.85 -13.78
N LYS A 46 5.97 1.72 -14.13
CA LYS A 46 7.24 1.73 -14.89
C LYS A 46 7.03 1.96 -16.39
N SER A 47 5.80 1.80 -16.87
CA SER A 47 5.48 1.94 -18.29
C SER A 47 5.14 3.40 -18.65
N GLU A 48 6.07 4.06 -19.32
CA GLU A 48 5.86 5.40 -19.92
C GLU A 48 4.61 5.46 -20.80
N VAL A 49 4.32 4.37 -21.52
CA VAL A 49 3.14 4.26 -22.39
C VAL A 49 1.86 4.35 -21.56
N LYS A 50 1.76 3.62 -20.45
CA LYS A 50 0.58 3.70 -19.56
C LYS A 50 0.44 5.06 -18.92
N VAL A 51 1.54 5.62 -18.43
CA VAL A 51 1.58 6.95 -17.81
C VAL A 51 1.07 8.02 -18.78
N THR A 52 1.57 8.01 -20.02
CA THR A 52 1.14 8.95 -21.07
C THR A 52 -0.36 8.80 -21.38
N LYS A 53 -0.86 7.57 -21.47
CA LYS A 53 -2.29 7.30 -21.69
C LYS A 53 -3.16 7.82 -20.56
N ILE A 54 -2.81 7.54 -19.30
CA ILE A 54 -3.56 8.04 -18.14
C ILE A 54 -3.58 9.57 -18.13
N ASN A 55 -2.43 10.21 -18.29
CA ASN A 55 -2.33 11.67 -18.25
C ASN A 55 -3.03 12.37 -19.43
N SER A 56 -3.35 11.65 -20.51
CA SER A 56 -4.16 12.15 -21.62
C SER A 56 -5.65 11.77 -21.51
N GLY A 57 -6.04 11.10 -20.42
CA GLY A 57 -7.40 10.58 -20.20
C GLY A 57 -7.76 9.41 -21.13
N GLU A 58 -6.77 8.75 -21.74
CA GLU A 58 -6.98 7.56 -22.57
C GLU A 58 -7.03 6.30 -21.70
N ASN A 59 -8.22 5.75 -21.55
CA ASN A 59 -8.44 4.55 -20.77
C ASN A 59 -8.02 3.29 -21.53
N TYR A 60 -7.36 2.36 -20.84
CA TYR A 60 -6.99 1.03 -21.34
C TYR A 60 -7.50 -0.11 -20.45
N ILE A 61 -8.28 0.19 -19.41
CA ILE A 61 -8.88 -0.76 -18.48
C ILE A 61 -10.41 -0.78 -18.67
N LYS A 62 -10.96 -1.96 -18.96
CA LYS A 62 -12.39 -2.12 -19.27
C LYS A 62 -13.33 -1.76 -18.13
N ASP A 63 -12.85 -1.87 -16.89
CA ASP A 63 -13.65 -1.67 -15.69
C ASP A 63 -13.75 -0.19 -15.27
N ILE A 64 -13.20 0.71 -16.08
CA ILE A 64 -13.27 2.15 -15.89
C ILE A 64 -14.07 2.73 -17.06
N ARG A 65 -14.97 3.67 -16.77
CA ARG A 65 -15.64 4.44 -17.82
C ARG A 65 -14.69 5.53 -18.32
N ASP A 66 -14.49 5.63 -19.63
CA ASP A 66 -13.56 6.60 -20.24
C ASP A 66 -13.82 8.05 -19.79
N ALA A 67 -15.11 8.42 -19.68
CA ALA A 67 -15.51 9.75 -19.23
C ALA A 67 -15.05 10.06 -17.80
N VAL A 68 -15.06 9.05 -16.92
CA VAL A 68 -14.65 9.20 -15.52
C VAL A 68 -13.15 9.43 -15.43
N LEU A 69 -12.35 8.62 -16.14
CA LEU A 69 -10.90 8.78 -16.16
C LEU A 69 -10.51 10.18 -16.66
N ARG A 70 -11.12 10.63 -17.76
CA ARG A 70 -10.88 11.97 -18.29
C ARG A 70 -11.25 13.06 -17.29
N GLU A 71 -12.42 12.96 -16.65
CA GLU A 71 -12.86 13.94 -15.65
C GLU A 71 -11.89 14.09 -14.47
N VAL A 72 -11.40 12.98 -13.90
CA VAL A 72 -10.49 13.04 -12.75
C VAL A 72 -9.09 13.55 -13.11
N VAL A 73 -8.64 13.31 -14.34
CA VAL A 73 -7.38 13.83 -14.89
C VAL A 73 -7.49 15.32 -15.17
N ASP A 74 -8.57 15.76 -15.83
CA ASP A 74 -8.81 17.18 -16.15
C ASP A 74 -8.96 18.04 -14.89
N ARG A 75 -9.48 17.46 -13.80
CA ARG A 75 -9.56 18.10 -12.48
C ARG A 75 -8.24 18.07 -11.70
N VAL A 76 -7.18 17.49 -12.25
CA VAL A 76 -5.86 17.32 -11.62
C VAL A 76 -5.97 16.57 -10.28
N LYS A 77 -6.95 15.67 -10.18
CA LYS A 77 -7.12 14.76 -9.03
C LYS A 77 -6.38 13.45 -9.23
N LEU A 78 -6.12 13.06 -10.47
CA LEU A 78 -5.26 11.93 -10.82
C LEU A 78 -4.15 12.37 -11.78
N GLU A 79 -2.91 12.08 -11.42
CA GLU A 79 -1.73 12.19 -12.28
C GLU A 79 -0.95 10.88 -12.21
N ALA A 80 -0.43 10.38 -13.33
CA ALA A 80 0.47 9.24 -13.39
C ALA A 80 1.92 9.69 -13.66
N THR A 81 2.89 8.96 -13.13
CA THR A 81 4.31 9.25 -13.30
C THR A 81 5.17 7.99 -13.32
N THR A 82 6.30 8.06 -14.03
CA THR A 82 7.42 7.10 -13.92
C THR A 82 8.50 7.59 -12.95
N ASP A 83 8.37 8.80 -12.42
CA ASP A 83 9.28 9.37 -11.41
C ASP A 83 8.84 8.96 -9.99
N PHE A 84 9.48 7.91 -9.49
CA PHE A 84 9.25 7.38 -8.14
C PHE A 84 9.79 8.30 -7.03
N THR A 85 10.60 9.31 -7.34
CA THR A 85 11.08 10.27 -6.32
C THR A 85 9.97 11.14 -5.74
N ARG A 86 8.83 11.21 -6.43
CA ARG A 86 7.61 11.89 -6.00
C ARG A 86 6.85 11.16 -4.91
N MET A 87 7.25 9.93 -4.52
CA MET A 87 6.67 9.22 -3.38
C MET A 87 6.72 10.02 -2.06
N LYS A 88 7.69 10.94 -1.92
CA LYS A 88 7.76 11.88 -0.78
C LYS A 88 6.56 12.85 -0.68
N GLU A 89 5.85 13.08 -1.79
CA GLU A 89 4.63 13.90 -1.79
C GLU A 89 3.46 13.15 -1.11
N CYS A 90 3.44 11.82 -1.21
CA CYS A 90 2.34 10.98 -0.75
C CYS A 90 2.32 10.81 0.77
N ASP A 91 1.11 10.78 1.32
CA ASP A 91 0.86 10.46 2.73
C ASP A 91 0.51 8.98 2.93
N ALA A 92 -0.07 8.35 1.90
CA ALA A 92 -0.28 6.92 1.82
C ALA A 92 0.26 6.35 0.50
N LEU A 93 0.82 5.14 0.51
CA LEU A 93 1.30 4.40 -0.64
C LEU A 93 0.63 3.02 -0.68
N ILE A 94 -0.09 2.72 -1.75
CA ILE A 94 -0.85 1.47 -1.90
C ILE A 94 -0.22 0.64 -3.01
N ILE A 95 0.21 -0.58 -2.69
CA ILE A 95 0.90 -1.48 -3.61
C ILE A 95 -0.12 -2.37 -4.33
N CYS A 96 -0.26 -2.17 -5.64
CA CYS A 96 -1.14 -2.89 -6.55
C CYS A 96 -0.36 -3.49 -7.75
N VAL A 97 0.88 -3.91 -7.50
CA VAL A 97 1.76 -4.51 -8.51
C VAL A 97 1.37 -5.96 -8.81
N PRO A 98 1.64 -6.48 -10.02
CA PRO A 98 1.26 -7.85 -10.36
C PRO A 98 2.08 -8.87 -9.54
N THR A 99 1.46 -10.00 -9.23
CA THR A 99 2.11 -11.18 -8.63
C THR A 99 1.94 -12.39 -9.54
N PRO A 100 2.54 -12.37 -10.75
CA PRO A 100 2.36 -13.45 -11.71
C PRO A 100 2.92 -14.76 -11.12
N LEU A 101 2.31 -15.88 -11.48
CA LEU A 101 2.78 -17.19 -11.02
C LEU A 101 3.93 -17.68 -11.91
N ASP A 102 4.98 -18.20 -11.28
CA ASP A 102 6.08 -18.87 -11.97
C ASP A 102 5.68 -20.27 -12.47
N LYS A 103 6.63 -20.98 -13.10
CA LYS A 103 6.43 -22.35 -13.61
C LYS A 103 6.06 -23.38 -12.53
N PHE A 104 6.28 -23.06 -11.25
CA PHE A 104 5.94 -23.88 -10.10
C PHE A 104 4.68 -23.38 -9.36
N ARG A 105 3.92 -22.45 -9.96
CA ARG A 105 2.74 -21.81 -9.37
C ARG A 105 3.03 -21.02 -8.10
N LYS A 106 4.25 -20.50 -7.96
CA LYS A 106 4.62 -19.57 -6.90
C LYS A 106 4.51 -18.13 -7.40
N PRO A 107 3.92 -17.21 -6.64
CA PRO A 107 3.98 -15.78 -6.92
C PRO A 107 5.42 -15.31 -7.12
N ASP A 108 5.64 -14.59 -8.20
CA ASP A 108 6.85 -13.82 -8.43
C ASP A 108 6.81 -12.57 -7.56
N MET A 109 7.60 -12.60 -6.49
CA MET A 109 7.68 -11.53 -5.49
C MET A 109 8.50 -10.33 -5.95
N SER A 110 9.22 -10.42 -7.09
CA SER A 110 10.12 -9.37 -7.56
C SER A 110 9.44 -8.02 -7.79
N TYR A 111 8.15 -8.03 -8.12
CA TYR A 111 7.36 -6.81 -8.30
C TYR A 111 7.07 -6.12 -6.96
N ILE A 112 6.75 -6.88 -5.92
CA ILE A 112 6.54 -6.37 -4.56
C ILE A 112 7.88 -5.86 -4.01
N GLU A 113 8.95 -6.63 -4.18
CA GLU A 113 10.30 -6.23 -3.78
C GLU A 113 10.71 -4.90 -4.42
N ALA A 114 10.52 -4.76 -5.74
CA ALA A 114 10.84 -3.51 -6.43
C ALA A 114 9.99 -2.32 -5.92
N ALA A 115 8.73 -2.54 -5.55
CA ALA A 115 7.90 -1.51 -4.93
C ALA A 115 8.43 -1.13 -3.54
N CYS A 116 8.78 -2.11 -2.70
CA CYS A 116 9.36 -1.89 -1.37
C CYS A 116 10.70 -1.13 -1.41
N VAL A 117 11.58 -1.48 -2.36
CA VAL A 117 12.85 -0.76 -2.60
C VAL A 117 12.57 0.70 -2.95
N ALA A 118 11.69 0.94 -3.92
CA ALA A 118 11.36 2.30 -4.35
C ALA A 118 10.71 3.13 -3.23
N ILE A 119 9.81 2.52 -2.46
CA ILE A 119 9.21 3.13 -1.26
C ILE A 119 10.31 3.51 -0.26
N GLY A 120 11.16 2.56 0.13
CA GLY A 120 12.21 2.80 1.12
C GLY A 120 13.13 3.95 0.72
N GLN A 121 13.50 4.03 -0.56
CA GLN A 121 14.39 5.06 -1.11
C GLN A 121 13.77 6.46 -1.24
N ASN A 122 12.45 6.57 -1.39
CA ASN A 122 11.82 7.81 -1.84
C ASN A 122 10.69 8.34 -0.94
N MET A 123 10.15 7.53 -0.02
CA MET A 123 9.07 7.98 0.86
C MET A 123 9.53 9.05 1.86
N LYS A 124 8.56 9.71 2.50
CA LYS A 124 8.81 10.60 3.64
C LYS A 124 8.48 9.91 4.98
N PRO A 125 9.06 10.36 6.10
CA PRO A 125 8.59 9.98 7.42
C PRO A 125 7.07 10.22 7.55
N GLY A 126 6.39 9.32 8.22
CA GLY A 126 4.95 9.38 8.42
C GLY A 126 4.13 8.88 7.22
N THR A 127 4.71 8.11 6.30
CA THR A 127 3.95 7.49 5.20
C THR A 127 3.19 6.26 5.70
N PHE A 128 1.94 6.09 5.30
CA PHE A 128 1.18 4.85 5.47
C PHE A 128 1.34 3.94 4.25
N ILE A 129 1.57 2.64 4.43
CA ILE A 129 1.78 1.70 3.32
C ILE A 129 0.78 0.54 3.44
N SER A 130 0.07 0.23 2.35
CA SER A 130 -0.83 -0.93 2.25
C SER A 130 -0.41 -1.86 1.11
N LEU A 131 -0.48 -3.17 1.35
CA LEU A 131 -0.32 -4.19 0.32
C LEU A 131 -1.69 -4.71 -0.12
N GLU A 132 -2.06 -4.44 -1.37
CA GLU A 132 -3.30 -4.94 -1.99
C GLU A 132 -3.04 -6.08 -2.97
N SER A 133 -1.80 -6.23 -3.46
CA SER A 133 -1.41 -7.37 -4.28
C SER A 133 -1.61 -8.68 -3.53
N THR A 134 -2.25 -9.66 -4.17
CA THR A 134 -2.46 -10.99 -3.58
C THR A 134 -1.12 -11.68 -3.36
N THR A 135 -0.88 -12.10 -2.13
CA THR A 135 0.39 -12.70 -1.68
C THR A 135 0.14 -13.74 -0.58
N TYR A 136 1.22 -14.31 -0.04
CA TYR A 136 1.20 -15.20 1.12
C TYR A 136 1.01 -14.43 2.43
N PRO A 137 0.49 -15.09 3.49
CA PRO A 137 0.54 -14.57 4.84
C PRO A 137 1.95 -14.13 5.24
N THR A 138 2.03 -13.18 6.17
CA THR A 138 3.28 -12.58 6.69
C THR A 138 4.15 -11.82 5.70
N THR A 139 3.73 -11.67 4.43
CA THR A 139 4.50 -10.88 3.44
C THR A 139 4.79 -9.46 3.93
N THR A 140 3.86 -8.82 4.64
CA THR A 140 4.07 -7.46 5.13
C THR A 140 5.17 -7.40 6.19
N GLU A 141 5.14 -8.31 7.15
CA GLU A 141 6.05 -8.32 8.30
C GLU A 141 7.41 -8.95 7.99
N ASP A 142 7.42 -10.09 7.32
CA ASP A 142 8.61 -10.92 7.15
C ASP A 142 9.37 -10.61 5.85
N TYR A 143 8.72 -9.94 4.89
CA TYR A 143 9.31 -9.66 3.57
C TYR A 143 9.38 -8.17 3.25
N MET A 144 8.25 -7.45 3.23
CA MET A 144 8.22 -6.03 2.87
C MET A 144 8.99 -5.16 3.86
N LEU A 145 8.75 -5.39 5.14
CA LEU A 145 9.32 -4.57 6.21
C LEU A 145 10.87 -4.58 6.19
N PRO A 146 11.56 -5.74 6.16
CA PRO A 146 13.02 -5.78 6.03
C PRO A 146 13.55 -4.99 4.83
N ILE A 147 12.94 -5.16 3.66
CA ILE A 147 13.36 -4.49 2.42
C ILE A 147 13.20 -2.97 2.53
N ILE A 148 12.07 -2.50 3.08
CA ILE A 148 11.81 -1.07 3.24
C ILE A 148 12.82 -0.47 4.23
N VAL A 149 13.04 -1.10 5.39
CA VAL A 149 13.96 -0.60 6.41
C VAL A 149 15.40 -0.54 5.91
N GLU A 150 15.86 -1.56 5.18
CA GLU A 150 17.18 -1.56 4.56
C GLU A 150 17.36 -0.36 3.62
N ASN A 151 16.33 -0.04 2.84
CA ASN A 151 16.38 1.03 1.85
C ASN A 151 16.14 2.44 2.42
N ILE A 152 15.46 2.57 3.57
CA ILE A 152 15.31 3.86 4.28
C ILE A 152 16.67 4.46 4.64
N ASN A 153 17.65 3.63 4.99
CA ASN A 153 18.98 4.11 5.39
C ASN A 153 19.74 4.82 4.26
N HIS A 154 19.30 4.67 3.01
CA HIS A 154 19.82 5.38 1.84
C HIS A 154 18.93 6.57 1.42
N ASN A 155 17.82 6.81 2.12
CA ASN A 155 16.84 7.82 1.76
C ASN A 155 17.16 9.16 2.45
N PRO A 156 17.39 10.25 1.68
CA PRO A 156 17.75 11.55 2.24
C PRO A 156 16.64 12.21 3.07
N ASN A 157 15.40 11.72 3.02
CA ASN A 157 14.31 12.22 3.84
C ASN A 157 14.35 11.71 5.29
N PHE A 158 15.27 10.80 5.62
CA PHE A 158 15.45 10.24 6.96
C PHE A 158 16.81 10.64 7.53
N GLU A 159 16.82 11.39 8.62
CA GLU A 159 18.05 11.92 9.24
C GLU A 159 18.79 10.88 10.10
N ASN A 160 18.10 9.83 10.53
CA ASN A 160 18.64 8.79 11.41
C ASN A 160 18.51 7.42 10.78
N VAL A 161 19.47 6.55 11.07
CA VAL A 161 19.40 5.12 10.74
C VAL A 161 18.16 4.55 11.41
N VAL A 162 17.31 3.89 10.63
CA VAL A 162 16.12 3.21 11.12
C VAL A 162 16.45 1.72 11.24
N THR A 163 16.29 1.18 12.43
CA THR A 163 16.49 -0.25 12.71
C THR A 163 15.17 -1.00 12.81
N LEU A 164 15.18 -2.31 12.52
CA LEU A 164 14.00 -3.15 12.68
C LEU A 164 13.45 -3.11 14.12
N SER A 165 14.33 -3.05 15.13
CA SER A 165 13.94 -2.94 16.54
C SER A 165 13.16 -1.66 16.88
N GLU A 166 13.50 -0.53 16.26
CA GLU A 166 12.77 0.75 16.45
C GLU A 166 11.41 0.72 15.75
N VAL A 167 11.31 -0.06 14.69
CA VAL A 167 10.11 -0.26 13.89
C VAL A 167 9.20 -1.34 14.51
N GLU A 168 9.67 -2.15 15.46
CA GLU A 168 8.86 -3.18 16.13
C GLU A 168 8.21 -2.77 17.46
N GLY A 169 8.69 -1.72 18.14
CA GLY A 169 8.02 -1.08 19.29
C GLY A 169 7.34 -2.03 20.31
N THR A 170 8.11 -2.60 21.24
CA THR A 170 7.68 -3.32 22.48
C THR A 170 6.35 -4.10 22.44
N SER A 171 6.49 -5.40 22.22
CA SER A 171 5.54 -6.54 22.19
C SER A 171 4.43 -6.67 23.27
N SER A 172 4.04 -5.66 24.06
CA SER A 172 3.01 -5.85 25.11
C SER A 172 1.68 -5.16 24.88
N ASN A 173 1.53 -4.29 23.87
CA ASN A 173 0.25 -3.65 23.54
C ASN A 173 0.17 -3.32 22.04
N LEU A 174 0.06 -4.36 21.19
CA LEU A 174 -0.32 -4.16 19.79
C LEU A 174 -1.79 -3.67 19.74
N PRO A 175 -2.08 -2.46 19.23
CA PRO A 175 -3.46 -2.10 18.92
C PRO A 175 -3.95 -2.95 17.73
N PRO A 176 -5.25 -3.30 17.66
CA PRO A 176 -5.80 -3.98 16.50
C PRO A 176 -5.72 -3.05 15.28
N MET A 177 -5.12 -3.54 14.19
CA MET A 177 -4.91 -2.89 12.89
C MET A 177 -4.07 -1.59 12.92
N GLY A 178 -2.92 -1.60 12.24
CA GLY A 178 -2.08 -0.41 12.02
C GLY A 178 -1.21 -0.06 13.23
N GLY A 179 -0.12 -0.80 13.41
CA GLY A 179 0.91 -0.48 14.41
C GLY A 179 1.69 0.78 14.03
N GLN A 180 1.85 1.71 14.96
CA GLN A 180 2.71 2.88 14.78
C GLN A 180 4.17 2.46 14.93
N ARG A 181 4.90 2.45 13.80
CA ARG A 181 6.30 2.03 13.77
C ARG A 181 7.19 3.24 13.45
N GLY A 182 7.49 4.07 14.45
CA GLY A 182 8.49 5.18 14.47
C GLY A 182 8.56 6.15 13.27
N ALA A 183 8.87 5.63 12.09
CA ALA A 183 9.08 6.29 10.81
C ALA A 183 7.91 6.15 9.80
N PHE A 184 7.07 5.11 9.87
CA PHE A 184 5.96 4.86 8.90
C PHE A 184 4.93 3.85 9.48
N TRP A 185 3.85 3.57 8.75
CA TRP A 185 2.89 2.50 9.08
C TRP A 185 2.82 1.46 7.98
N LEU A 186 2.69 0.19 8.37
CA LEU A 186 2.33 -0.91 7.47
C LEU A 186 0.95 -1.45 7.84
N ALA A 187 0.07 -1.58 6.85
CA ALA A 187 -1.19 -2.30 6.97
C ALA A 187 -1.04 -3.76 6.50
N TYR A 188 -1.68 -4.66 7.21
CA TYR A 188 -1.72 -6.08 6.90
C TYR A 188 -3.10 -6.65 7.25
N SER A 189 -3.53 -7.65 6.49
CA SER A 189 -4.72 -8.44 6.83
C SER A 189 -4.38 -9.38 8.00
N PRO A 190 -5.13 -9.38 9.11
CA PRO A 190 -4.79 -10.06 10.36
C PRO A 190 -5.11 -11.57 10.34
N GLU A 191 -4.91 -12.25 9.21
CA GLU A 191 -5.13 -13.71 9.13
C GLU A 191 -4.26 -14.50 10.14
N HIS A 192 -3.25 -13.84 10.71
CA HIS A 192 -2.33 -14.41 11.68
C HIS A 192 -2.77 -14.43 13.15
N ASN A 193 -3.94 -13.88 13.52
CA ASN A 193 -4.34 -13.79 14.93
C ASN A 193 -5.13 -15.00 15.47
N LEU A 194 -5.22 -16.10 14.72
CA LEU A 194 -5.91 -17.33 15.16
C LEU A 194 -5.01 -18.43 15.72
N SER A 195 -3.67 -18.35 15.59
CA SER A 195 -2.77 -19.45 16.02
C SER A 195 -2.12 -19.29 17.39
N HIS A 196 -2.23 -18.13 18.06
CA HIS A 196 -1.63 -17.91 19.40
C HIS A 196 -2.63 -17.86 20.56
N LYS A 197 -3.92 -18.09 20.35
CA LYS A 197 -4.84 -18.39 21.47
C LYS A 197 -4.69 -19.86 21.87
N LYS A 198 -3.98 -20.04 22.99
CA LYS A 198 -3.83 -21.28 23.76
C LYS A 198 -5.03 -22.22 23.62
N HIS A 199 -4.72 -23.50 23.36
CA HIS A 199 -5.60 -24.64 23.52
C HIS A 199 -6.61 -24.46 24.67
N THR A 200 -7.87 -24.31 24.32
CA THR A 200 -8.98 -24.81 25.14
C THR A 200 -9.79 -25.72 24.23
N GLN A 201 -9.74 -27.02 24.51
CA GLN A 201 -10.60 -28.01 23.86
C GLN A 201 -12.05 -27.68 24.17
N GLY A 202 -12.78 -27.16 23.19
CA GLY A 202 -14.23 -26.97 23.23
C GLY A 202 -14.91 -28.06 22.41
N ASN A 203 -15.70 -28.90 23.08
CA ASN A 203 -16.50 -29.99 22.51
C ASN A 203 -17.34 -29.55 21.29
N TRP A 204 -17.07 -30.12 20.13
CA TRP A 204 -17.99 -30.10 18.99
C TRP A 204 -19.11 -31.11 19.22
N ARG A 205 -20.26 -30.66 19.73
CA ARG A 205 -21.51 -31.42 19.63
C ARG A 205 -22.11 -31.20 18.24
N HIS A 206 -22.23 -32.27 17.46
CA HIS A 206 -23.00 -32.29 16.22
C HIS A 206 -24.50 -32.15 16.54
N GLU A 207 -25.13 -31.06 16.12
CA GLU A 207 -26.58 -31.01 15.95
C GLU A 207 -26.93 -31.45 14.51
N PRO A 208 -27.90 -32.37 14.33
CA PRO A 208 -28.33 -32.81 13.00
C PRO A 208 -29.23 -31.75 12.35
N LYS A 209 -28.97 -31.48 11.06
CA LYS A 209 -29.82 -30.67 10.19
C LYS A 209 -31.23 -31.26 10.16
N ARG A 210 -32.25 -30.45 10.48
CA ARG A 210 -33.64 -30.78 10.17
C ARG A 210 -33.94 -30.45 8.70
N ALA A 211 -34.62 -31.39 8.07
CA ALA A 211 -35.20 -31.32 6.73
C ALA A 211 -36.40 -30.37 6.67
#